data_AF-A0A9D6SRF1-F1
#
_entry.id   AF-A0A9D6SRF1-F1
#
_cell.length_a   1.000
_cell.length_b   1.000
_cell.length_c   1.000
_cell.angle_alpha   90.00
_cell.angle_beta   90.00
_cell.angle_gamma   90.00
#
_symmetry.space_group_name_H-M   'P 1'
#
loop_
_entity.id
_entity.type
_entity.pdbx_description
1 polymer ?
#
loop_
_entity_poly.entity_id
_entity_poly.type
_entity_poly.pdbx_seq_one_letter_code
_entity_poly.pdbx_strand_id
1 'polypeptide(L)'
;MMRWLLIALIALGAWQWWGDRSIERAPGVMVAAAPEQRAIAGNPPQFQKKGYTLTALARFTLTARVLGVERYYFDRESDLVPVDLTLGWGPMSDTGVLSKVSISQGGRFYYWRVNEFAIPRREIEVYSANMHLIAATPAVERELKR
;
A
#
# COMPACT_ATOMS: atom_id res chain seq x y z
N MET A 1 31.96 0.28 -23.13
CA MET A 1 30.50 0.08 -23.14
C MET A 1 29.99 -0.65 -21.90
N MET A 2 30.46 -1.87 -21.59
CA MET A 2 30.03 -2.65 -20.40
C MET A 2 30.15 -1.90 -19.07
N ARG A 3 31.27 -1.21 -18.82
CA ARG A 3 31.49 -0.45 -17.57
C ARG A 3 30.46 0.67 -17.35
N TRP A 4 30.08 1.37 -18.41
CA TRP A 4 29.08 2.45 -18.34
C TRP A 4 27.66 1.91 -18.11
N LEU A 5 27.32 0.76 -18.71
CA LEU A 5 26.05 0.08 -18.47
C LEU A 5 25.93 -0.38 -17.01
N LEU A 6 27.00 -0.95 -16.44
CA LEU A 6 27.01 -1.36 -15.02
C LEU A 6 26.85 -0.16 -14.08
N ILE A 7 27.56 0.95 -14.36
CA ILE A 7 27.41 2.19 -13.57
C ILE A 7 25.97 2.71 -13.64
N ALA A 8 25.35 2.71 -14.83
CA ALA A 8 23.97 3.16 -15.01
C ALA A 8 22.97 2.27 -14.24
N LEU A 9 23.16 0.95 -14.26
CA LEU A 9 22.31 0.01 -13.51
C LEU A 9 22.45 0.18 -11.99
N ILE A 10 23.67 0.37 -11.48
CA ILE A 10 23.90 0.63 -10.05
C ILE A 10 23.28 1.96 -9.64
N ALA A 11 23.45 3.01 -10.44
CA ALA A 11 22.86 4.32 -10.17
C ALA A 11 21.33 4.26 -10.16
N LEU A 12 20.73 3.53 -11.12
CA LEU A 12 19.28 3.31 -11.17
C LEU A 12 18.80 2.55 -9.93
N GLY A 13 19.49 1.47 -9.55
CA GLY A 13 19.16 0.68 -8.36
C GLY A 13 19.28 1.50 -7.06
N ALA A 14 20.34 2.30 -6.92
CA ALA A 14 20.54 3.18 -5.77
C ALA A 14 19.46 4.27 -5.69
N TRP A 15 19.06 4.84 -6.83
CA TRP A 15 18.01 5.85 -6.90
C TRP A 15 16.64 5.29 -6.50
N GLN A 16 16.29 4.10 -6.99
CA GLN A 16 15.07 3.39 -6.60
C GLN A 16 15.07 3.08 -5.10
N TRP A 17 16.15 2.49 -4.59
CA TRP A 17 16.28 2.19 -3.16
C TRP A 17 16.14 3.42 -2.27
N TRP A 18 16.69 4.57 -2.70
CA TRP A 18 16.60 5.82 -1.95
C TRP A 18 15.17 6.36 -1.85
N GLY A 19 14.36 6.17 -2.89
CA GLY A 19 12.95 6.57 -2.96
C GLY A 19 12.05 5.75 -2.06
N ASP A 20 12.28 4.44 -1.97
CA ASP A 20 11.46 3.50 -1.18
C ASP A 20 11.87 3.39 0.29
N ARG A 21 12.69 4.33 0.80
CA ARG A 21 13.14 4.24 2.20
C ARG A 21 11.99 4.45 3.18
N SER A 22 11.93 3.55 4.16
CA SER A 22 10.98 3.63 5.25
C SER A 22 11.18 4.91 6.06
N ILE A 23 10.07 5.56 6.39
CA ILE A 23 10.08 6.65 7.38
C ILE A 23 10.11 6.00 8.76
N GLU A 24 11.20 6.21 9.49
CA GLU A 24 11.36 5.72 10.85
C GLU A 24 10.32 6.34 11.78
N ARG A 25 9.75 5.51 12.65
CA ARG A 25 8.79 5.91 13.69
C ARG A 25 9.23 5.26 14.99
N ALA A 26 9.20 6.00 16.09
CA ALA A 26 9.52 5.44 17.40
C ALA A 26 8.55 4.28 17.74
N PRO A 27 9.02 3.20 18.41
CA PRO A 27 8.15 2.15 18.91
C PRO A 27 7.03 2.69 19.81
N GLY A 28 5.86 2.04 19.78
CA GLY A 28 4.68 2.43 20.55
C GLY A 28 3.83 3.54 19.94
N VAL A 29 4.27 4.18 18.85
CA VAL A 29 3.45 5.13 18.08
C VAL A 29 2.48 4.35 17.20
N MET A 30 1.19 4.38 17.54
CA MET A 30 0.16 3.66 16.82
C MET A 30 -0.90 4.59 16.20
N VAL A 31 -1.44 4.16 15.07
CA VAL A 31 -2.67 4.70 14.50
C VAL A 31 -3.85 3.98 15.13
N ALA A 32 -4.46 4.58 16.15
CA ALA A 32 -5.45 3.90 16.98
C ALA A 32 -6.78 3.59 16.27
N ALA A 33 -7.21 4.43 15.33
CA ALA A 33 -8.51 4.29 14.68
C ALA A 33 -8.52 3.15 13.65
N ALA A 34 -9.54 2.28 13.73
CA ALA A 34 -9.85 1.33 12.67
C ALA A 34 -10.42 2.05 11.43
N PRO A 35 -10.30 1.47 10.21
CA PRO A 35 -10.93 2.03 9.03
C PRO A 35 -12.44 2.21 9.24
N GLU A 36 -12.94 3.39 8.90
CA GLU A 36 -14.37 3.67 8.88
C GLU A 36 -14.92 3.37 7.49
N GLN A 37 -15.92 2.50 7.42
CA GLN A 37 -16.65 2.19 6.19
C GLN A 37 -18.15 2.35 6.40
N ARG A 38 -18.78 3.20 5.59
CA ARG A 38 -20.23 3.44 5.63
C ARG A 38 -20.83 3.18 4.25
N ALA A 39 -21.75 2.23 4.17
CA ALA A 39 -22.44 1.92 2.92
C ALA A 39 -23.16 3.15 2.37
N ILE A 40 -23.14 3.33 1.05
CA ILE A 40 -23.93 4.36 0.38
C ILE A 40 -25.35 3.81 0.23
N ALA A 41 -26.32 4.45 0.88
CA ALA A 41 -27.72 4.03 0.81
C ALA A 41 -28.37 4.42 -0.53
N GLY A 42 -29.36 3.63 -0.95
CA GLY A 42 -30.13 3.90 -2.16
C GLY A 42 -29.39 3.52 -3.44
N ASN A 43 -29.37 4.41 -4.43
CA ASN A 43 -28.71 4.17 -5.71
C ASN A 43 -27.25 4.66 -5.66
N PRO A 44 -26.25 3.76 -5.64
CA PRO A 44 -24.86 4.15 -5.54
C PRO A 44 -24.42 4.92 -6.80
N PRO A 45 -23.64 6.01 -6.64
CA PRO A 45 -23.19 6.79 -7.78
C PRO A 45 -22.24 5.96 -8.64
N GLN A 46 -22.38 6.10 -9.95
CA GLN A 46 -21.51 5.49 -10.94
C GLN A 46 -20.64 6.53 -11.63
N PHE A 47 -19.41 6.14 -11.96
CA PHE A 47 -18.43 7.00 -12.60
C PHE A 47 -17.71 6.23 -13.71
N GLN A 48 -17.49 6.90 -14.84
CA GLN A 48 -16.71 6.36 -15.95
C GLN A 48 -15.25 6.77 -15.78
N LYS A 49 -14.33 5.81 -15.86
CA LYS A 49 -12.90 6.08 -15.79
C LYS A 49 -12.12 5.08 -16.62
N LYS A 50 -11.31 5.56 -17.58
CA LYS A 50 -10.44 4.74 -18.42
C LYS A 50 -11.17 3.53 -19.07
N GLY A 51 -12.41 3.74 -19.50
CA GLY A 51 -13.26 2.70 -20.10
C GLY A 51 -13.96 1.76 -19.12
N TYR A 52 -13.82 1.98 -17.81
CA TYR A 52 -14.49 1.23 -16.76
C TYR A 52 -15.68 2.00 -16.18
N THR A 53 -16.78 1.28 -15.93
CA THR A 53 -17.89 1.78 -15.10
C THR A 53 -17.65 1.35 -13.66
N LEU A 54 -17.48 2.33 -12.78
CA LEU A 54 -17.21 2.11 -11.36
C LEU A 54 -18.45 2.48 -10.55
N THR A 55 -18.81 1.63 -9.58
CA THR A 55 -19.93 1.84 -8.66
C THR A 55 -19.39 2.05 -7.25
N ALA A 56 -19.68 3.20 -6.62
CA ALA A 56 -19.26 3.45 -5.25
C ALA A 56 -20.18 2.74 -4.24
N LEU A 57 -19.68 1.70 -3.59
CA LEU A 57 -20.47 0.90 -2.64
C LEU A 57 -20.47 1.50 -1.22
N ALA A 58 -19.38 2.17 -0.83
CA ALA A 58 -19.21 2.72 0.50
C ALA A 58 -18.32 3.96 0.49
N ARG A 59 -18.53 4.81 1.49
CA ARG A 59 -17.53 5.80 1.91
C ARG A 59 -16.54 5.09 2.81
N PHE A 60 -15.25 5.21 2.48
CA PHE A 60 -14.16 4.61 3.22
C PHE A 60 -13.19 5.71 3.67
N THR A 61 -12.77 5.67 4.92
CA THR A 61 -11.79 6.62 5.47
C THR A 61 -10.89 5.89 6.46
N LEU A 62 -9.59 6.16 6.37
CA LEU A 62 -8.57 5.50 7.15
C LEU A 62 -7.39 6.45 7.37
N THR A 63 -6.85 6.45 8.58
CA THR A 63 -5.46 6.83 8.80
C THR A 63 -4.69 5.53 9.01
N ALA A 64 -3.55 5.35 8.36
CA ALA A 64 -2.75 4.14 8.49
C ALA A 64 -1.28 4.42 8.24
N ARG A 65 -0.43 3.48 8.67
CA ARG A 65 0.96 3.40 8.25
C ARG A 65 1.04 2.63 6.92
N VAL A 66 1.80 3.16 5.97
CA VAL A 66 2.15 2.41 4.76
C VAL A 66 3.25 1.42 5.14
N LEU A 67 2.97 0.13 4.92
CA LEU A 67 3.87 -0.99 5.21
C LEU A 67 4.59 -1.49 3.97
N GLY A 68 4.00 -1.26 2.79
CA GLY A 68 4.56 -1.63 1.50
C GLY A 68 3.86 -0.89 0.37
N VAL A 69 4.58 -0.74 -0.74
CA VAL A 69 4.10 -0.12 -1.98
C VAL A 69 4.48 -1.06 -3.12
N GLU A 70 3.52 -1.46 -3.94
CA GLU A 70 3.76 -2.22 -5.17
C GLU A 70 3.22 -1.46 -6.37
N ARG A 71 4.05 -1.29 -7.40
CA ARG A 71 3.76 -0.42 -8.55
C ARG A 71 3.64 -1.29 -9.80
N TYR A 72 2.45 -1.27 -10.40
CA TYR A 72 2.13 -2.05 -11.60
C TYR A 72 2.15 -1.18 -12.85
N TYR A 73 2.73 -1.70 -13.93
CA TYR A 73 2.90 -0.98 -15.20
C TYR A 73 2.45 -1.77 -16.44
N PHE A 74 2.30 -3.10 -16.32
CA PHE A 74 2.21 -3.98 -17.48
C PHE A 74 0.94 -4.84 -17.52
N ASP A 75 0.12 -4.84 -16.48
CA ASP A 75 -1.15 -5.56 -16.47
C ASP A 75 -2.32 -4.65 -16.85
N ARG A 76 -3.42 -5.24 -17.31
CA ARG A 76 -4.62 -4.49 -17.73
C ARG A 76 -5.19 -3.63 -16.59
N GLU A 77 -5.06 -4.10 -15.36
CA GLU A 77 -5.59 -3.43 -14.18
C GLU A 77 -4.76 -2.21 -13.78
N SER A 78 -3.47 -2.15 -14.15
CA SER A 78 -2.59 -1.00 -13.86
C SER A 78 -3.05 0.30 -14.49
N ASP A 79 -3.82 0.23 -15.58
CA ASP A 79 -4.48 1.39 -16.14
C ASP A 79 -5.35 2.07 -15.08
N LEU A 80 -6.09 1.29 -14.28
CA LEU A 80 -7.03 1.83 -13.30
C LEU A 80 -6.45 1.90 -11.88
N VAL A 81 -5.68 0.89 -11.50
CA VAL A 81 -5.04 0.69 -10.19
C VAL A 81 -3.53 0.54 -10.41
N PRO A 82 -2.79 1.64 -10.59
CA PRO A 82 -1.36 1.58 -10.86
C PRO A 82 -0.52 1.27 -9.61
N VAL A 83 -1.10 1.41 -8.41
CA VAL A 83 -0.38 1.24 -7.13
C VAL A 83 -1.26 0.49 -6.14
N ASP A 84 -0.66 -0.51 -5.49
CA ASP A 84 -1.22 -1.20 -4.34
C ASP A 84 -0.45 -0.78 -3.08
N LEU A 85 -1.18 -0.47 -2.00
CA LEU A 85 -0.58 -0.15 -0.70
C LEU A 85 -0.91 -1.24 0.31
N THR A 86 0.11 -1.81 0.94
CA THR A 86 -0.12 -2.53 2.19
C THR A 86 -0.22 -1.52 3.32
N LEU A 87 -1.37 -1.47 3.99
CA LEU A 87 -1.64 -0.53 5.08
C LEU A 87 -1.76 -1.27 6.41
N GLY A 88 -1.26 -0.65 7.47
CA GLY A 88 -1.38 -1.12 8.85
C GLY A 88 -1.94 -0.04 9.78
N TRP A 89 -2.87 -0.43 10.64
CA TRP A 89 -3.40 0.40 11.73
C TRP A 89 -3.31 -0.39 13.06
N GLY A 90 -3.65 0.22 14.18
CA GLY A 90 -3.52 -0.41 15.50
C GLY A 90 -2.12 -1.01 15.73
N PRO A 91 -2.01 -2.25 16.22
CA PRO A 91 -0.74 -2.93 16.44
C PRO A 91 0.15 -3.03 15.19
N MET A 92 -0.45 -3.16 14.00
CA MET A 92 0.28 -3.24 12.72
C MET A 92 0.78 -1.88 12.22
N SER A 93 0.63 -0.81 13.00
CA SER A 93 1.30 0.47 12.76
C SER A 93 2.53 0.69 13.67
N ASP A 94 2.71 -0.16 14.70
CA ASP A 94 3.81 -0.05 15.66
C ASP A 94 5.12 -0.60 15.08
N THR A 95 6.19 0.21 15.13
CA THR A 95 7.54 -0.21 14.74
C THR A 95 8.05 -1.41 15.54
N GLY A 96 7.71 -1.51 16.84
CA GLY A 96 8.12 -2.64 17.68
C GLY A 96 7.57 -3.98 17.16
N VAL A 97 6.31 -3.99 16.71
CA VAL A 97 5.68 -5.15 16.06
C VAL A 97 6.29 -5.38 14.68
N LEU A 98 6.30 -4.34 13.83
CA LEU A 98 6.73 -4.44 12.43
C LEU A 98 8.20 -4.87 12.27
N SER A 99 9.05 -4.60 13.26
CA SER A 99 10.44 -5.09 13.25
C SER A 99 10.55 -6.63 13.23
N LYS A 100 9.48 -7.34 13.62
CA LYS A 100 9.39 -8.80 13.62
C LYS A 100 8.52 -9.36 12.48
N VAL A 101 7.95 -8.51 11.62
CA VAL A 101 7.05 -8.92 10.52
C VAL A 101 7.71 -8.57 9.18
N SER A 102 8.02 -9.60 8.40
CA SER A 102 8.44 -9.41 7.00
C SER A 102 7.19 -9.27 6.14
N ILE A 103 7.13 -8.23 5.31
CA ILE A 103 6.03 -7.94 4.40
C ILE A 103 6.57 -7.87 2.97
N SER A 104 5.82 -8.43 2.02
CA SER A 104 6.09 -8.35 0.58
C SER A 104 4.78 -8.24 -0.19
N GLN A 105 4.84 -7.74 -1.42
CA GLN A 105 3.69 -7.63 -2.31
C GLN A 105 4.00 -8.20 -3.68
N GLY A 106 2.96 -8.60 -4.40
CA GLY A 106 3.06 -9.08 -5.77
C GLY A 106 1.78 -9.76 -6.25
N GLY A 107 1.52 -9.68 -7.55
CA GLY A 107 0.37 -10.33 -8.18
C GLY A 107 -0.98 -9.86 -7.64
N ARG A 108 -1.08 -8.60 -7.20
CA ARG A 108 -2.24 -7.99 -6.53
C ARG A 108 -2.54 -8.53 -5.12
N PHE A 109 -1.55 -9.18 -4.49
CA PHE A 109 -1.63 -9.65 -3.11
C PHE A 109 -0.50 -9.07 -2.27
N TYR A 110 -0.68 -9.15 -0.96
CA TYR A 110 0.40 -8.98 0.00
C TYR A 110 0.59 -10.27 0.80
N TYR A 111 1.82 -10.46 1.25
CA TYR A 111 2.24 -11.62 2.02
C TYR A 111 2.99 -11.13 3.25
N TRP A 112 2.76 -11.79 4.37
CA TRP A 112 3.51 -11.55 5.58
C TRP A 112 4.07 -12.84 6.15
N ARG A 113 5.22 -12.74 6.81
CA ARG A 113 5.89 -13.84 7.50
C ARG A 113 6.46 -13.34 8.82
N VAL A 114 6.39 -14.19 9.84
CA VAL A 114 7.05 -13.99 11.13
C VAL A 114 7.87 -15.22 11.49
N ASN A 115 8.98 -15.02 12.21
CA ASN A 115 9.69 -16.13 12.86
C ASN A 115 9.13 -16.39 14.26
N GLU A 116 8.66 -15.33 14.93
CA GLU A 116 8.02 -15.35 16.24
C GLU A 116 6.88 -14.32 16.22
N PHE A 117 5.72 -14.68 16.77
CA PHE A 117 4.58 -13.78 16.86
C PHE A 117 4.79 -12.74 17.97
N ALA A 118 4.98 -11.48 17.59
CA ALA A 118 5.02 -10.33 18.51
C ALA A 118 3.63 -9.96 19.06
N ILE A 119 2.60 -10.26 18.28
CA ILE A 119 1.17 -10.09 18.57
C ILE A 119 0.43 -11.34 18.08
N PRO A 120 -0.80 -11.62 18.58
CA PRO A 120 -1.60 -12.73 18.08
C PRO A 120 -1.73 -12.68 16.55
N ARG A 121 -1.62 -13.83 15.89
CA ARG A 121 -1.76 -13.95 14.42
C ARG A 121 -2.99 -13.21 13.89
N ARG A 122 -4.13 -13.36 14.59
CA ARG A 122 -5.38 -12.73 14.19
C ARG A 122 -5.28 -11.21 14.13
N GLU A 123 -4.47 -10.59 14.99
CA GLU A 123 -4.26 -9.15 14.97
C GLU A 123 -3.50 -8.71 13.71
N ILE A 124 -2.48 -9.46 13.26
CA ILE A 124 -1.82 -9.19 11.98
C ILE A 124 -2.84 -9.22 10.83
N GLU A 125 -3.75 -10.21 10.84
CA GLU A 125 -4.77 -10.41 9.80
C GLU A 125 -5.86 -9.33 9.76
N VAL A 126 -6.25 -8.75 10.90
CA VAL A 126 -7.36 -7.79 10.96
C VAL A 126 -6.93 -6.33 11.09
N TYR A 127 -5.66 -6.09 11.42
CA TYR A 127 -5.08 -4.75 11.52
C TYR A 127 -4.19 -4.37 10.33
N SER A 128 -4.16 -5.20 9.29
CA SER A 128 -3.50 -4.88 8.02
C SER A 128 -4.33 -5.27 6.81
N ALA A 129 -4.10 -4.63 5.67
CA ALA A 129 -4.75 -4.97 4.41
C ALA A 129 -3.96 -4.47 3.20
N ASN A 130 -4.08 -5.17 2.07
CA ASN A 130 -3.66 -4.67 0.76
C ASN A 130 -4.78 -3.83 0.15
N MET A 131 -4.47 -2.62 -0.30
CA MET A 131 -5.43 -1.67 -0.85
C MET A 131 -5.09 -1.32 -2.29
N HIS A 132 -6.04 -1.60 -3.18
CA HIS A 132 -5.99 -1.30 -4.61
C HIS A 132 -6.53 0.10 -4.87
N LEU A 133 -5.65 1.08 -5.05
CA LEU A 133 -6.06 2.48 -5.10
C LEU A 133 -6.32 2.98 -6.53
N ILE A 134 -7.54 3.46 -6.75
CA ILE A 134 -7.92 4.21 -7.95
C ILE A 134 -7.78 5.69 -7.64
N ALA A 135 -6.74 6.34 -8.16
CA ALA A 135 -6.51 7.77 -7.94
C ALA A 135 -7.68 8.60 -8.48
N ALA A 136 -8.20 9.56 -7.71
CA ALA A 136 -9.28 10.43 -8.19
C ALA A 136 -8.79 11.40 -9.28
N THR A 137 -7.57 11.95 -9.11
CA THR A 137 -6.97 12.94 -10.01
C THR A 137 -5.51 12.59 -10.36
N PRO A 138 -4.94 13.17 -11.42
CA PRO A 138 -3.52 12.99 -11.74
C PRO A 138 -2.56 13.44 -10.64
N ALA A 139 -2.96 14.42 -9.82
CA ALA A 139 -2.17 14.86 -8.67
C ALA A 139 -2.11 13.78 -7.58
N VAL A 140 -3.26 13.19 -7.24
CA VAL A 140 -3.31 12.06 -6.28
C VAL A 140 -2.53 10.86 -6.82
N GLU A 141 -2.61 10.58 -8.13
CA GLU A 141 -1.86 9.47 -8.74
C GLU A 141 -0.34 9.66 -8.59
N ARG A 142 0.17 10.89 -8.75
CA ARG A 142 1.60 11.19 -8.53
C ARG A 142 2.01 11.01 -7.07
N GLU A 143 1.18 11.43 -6.12
CA GLU A 143 1.46 11.23 -4.70
C GLU A 143 1.46 9.74 -4.32
N LEU A 144 0.55 8.94 -4.89
CA LEU A 144 0.52 7.49 -4.65
C LEU A 144 1.73 6.77 -5.24
N LYS A 145 2.27 7.27 -6.36
CA LYS A 145 3.44 6.68 -7.03
C LYS A 145 4.77 7.13 -6.44
N ARG A 146 4.77 8.13 -5.57
CA ARG A 146 5.96 8.64 -4.89
C ARG A 146 6.58 7.59 -3.97
#